data_AF-A0A3M1N3N6-F1
#
_entry.id   AF-A0A3M1N3N6-F1
#
_cell.length_a   1.000
_cell.length_b   1.000
_cell.length_c   1.000
_cell.angle_alpha   90.00
_cell.angle_beta   90.00
_cell.angle_gamma   90.00
#
_symmetry.space_group_name_H-M   'P 1'
#
loop_
_entity.id
_entity.type
_entity.pdbx_description
1 polymer ?
#
loop_
_entity_poly.entity_id
_entity_poly.type
_entity_poly.pdbx_seq_one_letter_code
_entity_poly.pdbx_strand_id
1 'polypeptide(L)'
;AIREMGANAYLKVALGLEALRTYILDPSRMDTAFARYARTWAFKHPEPWDFFRLISGALVQELGWFWRGWFLDTQPVDLAVDTAAVERVKVDKPLRSLLLEEDRLAVERYLTWLASDTVKRSFYVDRHPSLVDSFVKANREKYAAALAERKAALAEAQKTARQYLNQDEVYEVRVRFRNVGGLVWPLWVRLTFEGGAAGLYYFPAEAWAKDNRLFLRVFYTREPVVRVEVDPWGLSLDVNPQNNAYTLQRGN
;
A
#
# COMPACT_ATOMS: atom_id res chain seq x y z
N ALA A 1 -32.98 12.53 -9.18
CA ALA A 1 -32.57 11.40 -10.03
C ALA A 1 -31.07 11.18 -9.85
N ILE A 2 -30.63 9.97 -9.52
CA ILE A 2 -29.19 9.64 -9.43
C ILE A 2 -28.65 9.67 -10.87
N ARG A 3 -27.86 10.70 -11.20
CA ARG A 3 -27.40 10.98 -12.58
C ARG A 3 -26.54 9.86 -13.19
N GLU A 4 -25.96 8.98 -12.37
CA GLU A 4 -25.11 7.87 -12.82
C GLU A 4 -25.38 6.57 -12.03
N MET A 5 -26.55 5.97 -12.22
CA MET A 5 -26.87 4.68 -11.59
C MET A 5 -25.86 3.58 -11.99
N GLY A 6 -25.44 3.54 -13.26
CA GLY A 6 -24.49 2.52 -13.75
C GLY A 6 -23.11 2.62 -13.09
N ALA A 7 -22.50 3.81 -13.10
CA ALA A 7 -21.17 4.00 -12.51
C ALA A 7 -21.19 3.76 -10.99
N ASN A 8 -22.22 4.24 -10.28
CA ASN A 8 -22.34 4.02 -8.84
C ASN A 8 -22.63 2.56 -8.46
N ALA A 9 -23.46 1.85 -9.23
CA ALA A 9 -23.83 0.47 -8.92
C ALA A 9 -22.76 -0.56 -9.35
N TYR A 10 -22.02 -0.30 -10.42
CA TYR A 10 -21.07 -1.26 -10.98
C TYR A 10 -19.62 -0.83 -10.74
N LEU A 11 -19.21 0.34 -11.25
CA LEU A 11 -17.80 0.75 -11.22
C LEU A 11 -17.32 1.02 -9.79
N LYS A 12 -18.06 1.84 -9.03
CA LYS A 12 -17.70 2.17 -7.64
C LYS A 12 -17.66 0.91 -6.76
N VAL A 13 -18.62 0.00 -6.94
CA VAL A 13 -18.67 -1.26 -6.18
C VAL A 13 -17.49 -2.16 -6.55
N ALA A 14 -17.22 -2.34 -7.84
CA ALA A 14 -16.10 -3.17 -8.31
C ALA A 14 -14.75 -2.65 -7.80
N LEU A 15 -14.51 -1.33 -7.93
CA LEU A 15 -13.28 -0.70 -7.43
C LEU A 15 -13.13 -0.83 -5.92
N GLY A 16 -14.21 -0.63 -5.15
CA GLY A 16 -14.18 -0.79 -3.70
C GLY A 16 -13.84 -2.20 -3.27
N LEU A 17 -14.48 -3.20 -3.87
CA LEU A 17 -14.20 -4.61 -3.54
C LEU A 17 -12.80 -5.03 -3.98
N GLU A 18 -12.30 -4.53 -5.10
CA GLU A 18 -10.92 -4.81 -5.53
C GLU A 18 -9.89 -4.15 -4.61
N ALA A 19 -10.10 -2.89 -4.21
CA ALA A 19 -9.26 -2.23 -3.22
C ALA A 19 -9.29 -2.96 -1.87
N LEU A 20 -10.47 -3.41 -1.43
CA LEU A 20 -10.60 -4.22 -0.22
C LEU A 20 -9.80 -5.53 -0.34
N ARG A 21 -9.88 -6.20 -1.49
CA ARG A 21 -9.21 -7.49 -1.75
C ARG A 21 -7.69 -7.39 -1.89
N THR A 22 -7.17 -6.27 -2.43
CA THR A 22 -5.77 -6.18 -2.88
C THR A 22 -4.93 -5.16 -2.13
N TYR A 23 -5.54 -4.09 -1.61
CA TYR A 23 -4.84 -2.98 -0.98
C TYR A 23 -5.03 -2.96 0.54
N ILE A 24 -6.24 -3.26 1.02
CA ILE A 24 -6.60 -3.21 2.46
C ILE A 24 -6.39 -4.58 3.13
N LEU A 25 -6.83 -5.64 2.47
CA LEU A 25 -6.67 -7.03 2.90
C LEU A 25 -5.74 -7.77 1.95
N ASP A 26 -5.60 -9.07 2.16
CA ASP A 26 -5.04 -9.98 1.16
C ASP A 26 -6.14 -10.77 0.42
N PRO A 27 -5.84 -11.20 -0.82
CA PRO A 27 -6.76 -11.99 -1.64
C PRO A 27 -7.29 -13.25 -0.95
N SER A 28 -6.45 -13.97 -0.21
CA SER A 28 -6.82 -15.25 0.41
C SER A 28 -7.90 -15.07 1.48
N ARG A 29 -7.72 -14.08 2.36
CA ARG A 29 -8.69 -13.70 3.39
C ARG A 29 -9.99 -13.23 2.77
N MET A 30 -9.93 -12.33 1.79
CA MET A 30 -11.12 -11.77 1.15
C MET A 30 -11.89 -12.85 0.37
N ASP A 31 -11.22 -13.67 -0.44
CA ASP A 31 -11.85 -14.73 -1.23
C ASP A 31 -12.50 -15.79 -0.34
N THR A 32 -11.88 -16.13 0.79
CA THR A 32 -12.44 -17.05 1.79
C THR A 32 -13.70 -16.47 2.43
N ALA A 33 -13.67 -15.19 2.84
CA ALA A 33 -14.83 -14.51 3.43
C ALA A 33 -15.98 -14.38 2.41
N PHE A 34 -15.65 -14.07 1.16
CA PHE A 34 -16.63 -13.95 0.08
C PHE A 34 -17.27 -15.30 -0.28
N ALA A 35 -16.49 -16.39 -0.32
CA ALA A 35 -17.01 -17.74 -0.52
C ALA A 35 -17.95 -18.15 0.62
N ARG A 36 -17.62 -17.79 1.87
CA ARG A 36 -18.51 -17.99 3.02
C ARG A 36 -19.82 -17.22 2.86
N TYR A 37 -19.75 -15.95 2.48
CA TYR A 37 -20.94 -15.13 2.20
C TYR A 37 -21.86 -15.80 1.17
N ALA A 38 -21.29 -16.18 0.02
CA ALA A 38 -22.04 -16.82 -1.07
C ALA A 38 -22.75 -18.11 -0.62
N ARG A 39 -22.11 -18.92 0.23
CA ARG A 39 -22.71 -20.15 0.80
C ARG A 39 -23.79 -19.83 1.83
N THR A 40 -23.56 -18.88 2.73
CA THR A 40 -24.51 -18.51 3.79
C THR A 40 -25.82 -17.97 3.24
N TRP A 41 -25.73 -17.22 2.14
CA TRP A 41 -26.86 -16.55 1.50
C TRP A 41 -27.31 -17.21 0.20
N ALA A 42 -26.85 -18.43 -0.08
CA ALA A 42 -27.34 -19.22 -1.20
C ALA A 42 -28.87 -19.34 -1.12
N PHE A 43 -29.55 -18.98 -2.22
CA PHE A 43 -31.01 -19.00 -2.36
C PHE A 43 -31.77 -18.08 -1.37
N LYS A 44 -31.13 -16.99 -0.91
CA LYS A 44 -31.72 -15.96 -0.03
C LYS A 44 -31.54 -14.55 -0.63
N HIS A 45 -32.17 -13.55 -0.01
CA HIS A 45 -32.07 -12.14 -0.41
C HIS A 45 -31.37 -11.30 0.68
N PRO A 46 -30.03 -11.27 0.72
CA PRO A 46 -29.29 -10.47 1.68
C PRO A 46 -29.43 -8.98 1.41
N GLU A 47 -29.42 -8.18 2.47
CA GLU A 47 -29.25 -6.73 2.40
C GLU A 47 -27.76 -6.34 2.48
N PRO A 48 -27.37 -5.11 2.09
CA PRO A 48 -25.97 -4.67 2.17
C PRO A 48 -25.32 -4.87 3.55
N TRP A 49 -26.09 -4.66 4.63
CA TRP A 49 -25.63 -4.86 6.00
C TRP A 49 -25.29 -6.31 6.32
N ASP A 50 -25.91 -7.28 5.67
CA ASP A 50 -25.60 -8.69 5.85
C ASP A 50 -24.24 -9.04 5.24
N PHE A 51 -23.94 -8.45 4.08
CA PHE A 51 -22.62 -8.54 3.48
C PHE A 51 -21.56 -7.88 4.37
N PHE A 52 -21.75 -6.62 4.77
CA PHE A 52 -20.78 -5.88 5.58
C PHE A 52 -20.45 -6.58 6.91
N ARG A 53 -21.48 -7.05 7.63
CA ARG A 53 -21.31 -7.75 8.91
C ARG A 53 -20.65 -9.11 8.73
N LEU A 54 -21.03 -9.87 7.70
CA LEU A 54 -20.44 -11.19 7.46
C LEU A 54 -18.96 -11.06 7.08
N ILE A 55 -18.60 -10.15 6.18
CA ILE A 55 -17.20 -9.94 5.79
C ILE A 55 -16.37 -9.49 6.99
N SER A 56 -16.83 -8.49 7.75
CA SER A 56 -16.11 -8.01 8.95
C SER A 56 -15.94 -9.12 10.00
N GLY A 57 -17.00 -9.91 10.26
CA GLY A 57 -16.97 -11.02 11.20
C GLY A 57 -16.15 -12.23 10.74
N ALA A 58 -16.12 -12.52 9.44
CA ALA A 58 -15.29 -13.60 8.89
C ALA A 58 -13.79 -13.26 8.92
N LEU A 59 -13.45 -11.97 8.82
CA LEU A 59 -12.07 -11.48 8.84
C LEU A 59 -11.58 -11.12 10.24
N VAL A 60 -12.48 -11.04 11.23
CA VAL A 60 -12.23 -10.54 12.59
C VAL A 60 -11.55 -9.16 12.53
N GLN A 61 -12.09 -8.28 11.69
CA GLN A 61 -11.50 -6.96 11.43
C GLN A 61 -12.59 -5.89 11.32
N GLU A 62 -12.36 -4.74 11.95
CA GLU A 62 -13.27 -3.61 11.94
C GLU A 62 -13.17 -2.83 10.61
N LEU A 63 -14.08 -3.17 9.68
CA LEU A 63 -14.17 -2.52 8.37
C LEU A 63 -15.25 -1.43 8.31
N GLY A 64 -15.78 -1.01 9.47
CA GLY A 64 -16.83 0.00 9.55
C GLY A 64 -16.46 1.34 8.91
N TRP A 65 -15.20 1.75 9.00
CA TRP A 65 -14.68 2.96 8.33
C TRP A 65 -14.77 2.82 6.80
N PHE A 66 -14.45 1.63 6.26
CA PHE A 66 -14.47 1.34 4.84
C PHE A 66 -15.90 1.30 4.31
N TRP A 67 -16.80 0.56 4.97
CA TRP A 67 -18.20 0.46 4.55
C TRP A 67 -18.88 1.83 4.56
N ARG A 68 -18.65 2.60 5.62
CA ARG A 68 -19.27 3.91 5.78
C ARG A 68 -18.68 4.93 4.80
N GLY A 69 -17.35 5.01 4.69
CA GLY A 69 -16.70 5.91 3.75
C GLY A 69 -17.00 5.58 2.30
N TRP A 70 -16.87 4.30 1.91
CA TRP A 70 -17.01 3.91 0.51
C TRP A 70 -18.46 3.84 0.04
N PHE A 71 -19.36 3.23 0.81
CA PHE A 71 -20.74 2.97 0.35
C PHE A 71 -21.77 3.96 0.88
N LEU A 72 -21.52 4.61 2.02
CA LEU A 72 -22.48 5.50 2.68
C LEU A 72 -22.09 6.99 2.58
N ASP A 73 -20.89 7.28 2.10
CA ASP A 73 -20.40 8.63 1.85
C ASP A 73 -20.00 8.82 0.38
N THR A 74 -19.71 10.08 0.05
CA THR A 74 -19.32 10.60 -1.27
C THR A 74 -17.92 11.21 -1.25
N GLN A 75 -17.29 11.30 -0.08
CA GLN A 75 -15.91 11.77 0.07
C GLN A 75 -14.93 10.89 -0.75
N PRO A 76 -14.01 11.48 -1.53
CA PRO A 76 -12.98 10.74 -2.24
C PRO A 76 -11.82 10.33 -1.33
N VAL A 77 -10.98 9.42 -1.82
CA VAL A 77 -9.64 9.20 -1.27
C VAL A 77 -8.71 10.27 -1.87
N ASP A 78 -8.11 11.11 -1.02
CA ASP A 78 -7.05 12.06 -1.39
C ASP A 78 -6.12 12.22 -0.17
N LEU A 79 -4.91 11.66 -0.30
CA LEU A 79 -3.93 11.51 0.75
C LEU A 79 -2.63 12.25 0.39
N ALA A 80 -2.31 13.29 1.15
CA ALA A 80 -1.14 14.11 0.89
C ALA A 80 -0.02 13.89 1.91
N VAL A 81 1.22 14.04 1.45
CA VAL A 81 2.36 14.34 2.33
C VAL A 81 2.47 15.86 2.44
N ASP A 82 2.12 16.40 3.61
CA ASP A 82 2.09 17.84 3.85
C ASP A 82 3.50 18.40 4.08
N THR A 83 4.25 17.81 5.02
CA THR A 83 5.64 18.18 5.29
C THR A 83 6.43 16.99 5.79
N ALA A 84 7.73 16.99 5.53
CA ALA A 84 8.69 16.11 6.20
C ALA A 84 9.89 16.94 6.70
N ALA A 85 10.34 16.63 7.92
CA ALA A 85 11.54 17.20 8.53
C ALA A 85 12.43 16.07 9.03
N VAL A 86 13.74 16.22 8.83
CA VAL A 86 14.76 15.25 9.26
C VAL A 86 15.75 15.93 10.19
N GLU A 87 16.09 15.26 11.28
CA GLU A 87 17.07 15.74 12.26
C GLU A 87 17.94 14.57 12.73
N ARG A 88 19.25 14.79 12.82
CA ARG A 88 20.15 13.79 13.40
C ARG A 88 20.02 13.82 14.92
N VAL A 89 19.78 12.67 15.53
CA VAL A 89 19.60 12.54 16.98
C VAL A 89 20.68 11.65 17.61
N LYS A 90 21.12 12.01 18.81
CA LYS A 90 22.01 11.16 19.61
C LYS A 90 21.18 10.26 20.48
N VAL A 91 21.38 8.95 20.34
CA VAL A 91 20.61 7.92 21.04
C VAL A 91 21.56 6.93 21.70
N ASP A 92 21.28 6.60 22.95
CA ASP A 92 22.00 5.59 23.72
C ASP A 92 21.87 4.20 23.09
N LYS A 93 22.90 3.37 23.26
CA LYS A 93 22.96 2.03 22.64
C LYS A 93 21.71 1.15 22.88
N PRO A 94 21.14 1.06 24.10
CA PRO A 94 19.97 0.21 24.34
C PRO A 94 18.71 0.70 23.64
N LEU A 95 18.54 2.02 23.50
CA LEU A 95 17.36 2.61 22.87
C LEU A 95 17.46 2.58 21.35
N ARG A 96 18.68 2.67 20.79
CA ARG A 96 18.93 2.63 19.35
C ARG A 96 18.31 1.41 18.67
N SER A 97 18.54 0.22 19.21
CA SER A 97 18.02 -1.03 18.61
C SER A 97 16.50 -1.04 18.60
N LEU A 98 15.85 -0.55 19.65
CA LEU A 98 14.39 -0.47 19.75
C LEU A 98 13.81 0.52 18.74
N LEU A 99 14.40 1.71 18.60
CA LEU A 99 13.92 2.73 17.66
C LEU A 99 14.09 2.30 16.20
N LEU A 100 15.18 1.60 15.88
CA LEU A 100 15.51 1.19 14.52
C LEU A 100 14.90 -0.15 14.08
N GLU A 101 14.12 -0.80 14.94
CA GLU A 101 13.48 -2.09 14.62
C GLU A 101 12.37 -1.92 13.57
N GLU A 102 11.53 -0.90 13.70
CA GLU A 102 10.49 -0.59 12.71
C GLU A 102 11.11 -0.29 11.33
N ASP A 103 12.20 0.48 11.32
CA ASP A 103 12.96 0.80 10.10
C ASP A 103 13.56 -0.44 9.45
N ARG A 104 14.15 -1.34 10.24
CA ARG A 104 14.64 -2.62 9.74
C ARG A 104 13.52 -3.43 9.09
N LEU A 105 12.38 -3.57 9.77
CA LEU A 105 11.21 -4.29 9.26
C LEU A 105 10.64 -3.62 7.99
N ALA A 106 10.70 -2.29 7.91
CA ALA A 106 10.26 -1.56 6.72
C ALA A 106 11.16 -1.81 5.51
N VAL A 107 12.48 -1.87 5.69
CA VAL A 107 13.43 -2.27 4.64
C VAL A 107 13.18 -3.71 4.20
N GLU A 108 13.02 -4.64 5.14
CA GLU A 108 12.71 -6.05 4.84
C GLU A 108 11.39 -6.19 4.05
N ARG A 109 10.36 -5.41 4.42
CA ARG A 109 9.07 -5.36 3.72
C ARG A 109 9.21 -4.85 2.29
N TYR A 110 10.01 -3.80 2.07
CA TYR A 110 10.28 -3.27 0.74
C TYR A 110 10.95 -4.32 -0.16
N LEU A 111 11.96 -5.01 0.37
CA LEU A 111 12.64 -6.09 -0.37
C LEU A 111 11.71 -7.27 -0.67
N THR A 112 10.85 -7.64 0.27
CA THR A 112 9.86 -8.71 0.07
C THR A 112 8.85 -8.32 -1.01
N TRP A 113 8.39 -7.06 -1.02
CA TRP A 113 7.53 -6.55 -2.08
C TRP A 113 8.22 -6.61 -3.45
N LEU A 114 9.45 -6.10 -3.56
CA LEU A 114 10.22 -6.18 -4.81
C LEU A 114 10.40 -7.63 -5.26
N ALA A 115 10.71 -8.55 -4.35
CA ALA A 115 10.84 -9.98 -4.65
C ALA A 115 9.54 -10.56 -5.21
N SER A 116 8.39 -10.19 -4.64
CA SER A 116 7.08 -10.63 -5.12
C SER A 116 6.79 -10.19 -6.56
N ASP A 117 7.28 -9.03 -6.98
CA ASP A 117 7.09 -8.51 -8.34
C ASP A 117 8.05 -9.15 -9.37
N THR A 118 9.07 -9.90 -8.90
CA THR A 118 9.96 -10.70 -9.75
C THR A 118 9.47 -12.14 -9.98
N VAL A 119 8.34 -12.52 -9.40
CA VAL A 119 7.78 -13.86 -9.58
C VAL A 119 7.17 -13.98 -10.97
N LYS A 120 7.75 -14.88 -11.78
CA LYS A 120 7.19 -15.21 -13.10
C LYS A 120 5.79 -15.82 -12.90
N ARG A 121 4.78 -15.16 -13.44
CA ARG A 121 3.40 -15.68 -13.40
C ARG A 121 3.22 -16.75 -14.48
N SER A 122 2.42 -17.76 -14.15
CA SER A 122 1.97 -18.79 -15.10
C SER A 122 0.53 -18.48 -15.47
N PHE A 123 0.26 -18.31 -16.77
CA PHE A 123 -1.07 -18.02 -17.29
C PHE A 123 -1.73 -19.27 -17.86
N TYR A 124 -3.05 -19.21 -18.03
CA TYR A 124 -3.80 -20.31 -18.65
C TYR A 124 -3.29 -20.65 -20.06
N VAL A 125 -2.97 -19.62 -20.86
CA VAL A 125 -2.38 -19.77 -22.20
C VAL A 125 -1.04 -20.51 -22.21
N ASP A 126 -0.27 -20.44 -21.11
CA ASP A 126 1.02 -21.15 -21.03
C ASP A 126 0.84 -22.67 -20.93
N ARG A 127 -0.33 -23.12 -20.46
CA ARG A 127 -0.69 -24.55 -20.38
C ARG A 127 -1.44 -25.05 -21.61
N HIS A 128 -1.85 -24.16 -22.51
CA HIS A 128 -2.64 -24.49 -23.69
C HIS A 128 -2.02 -23.86 -24.94
N PRO A 129 -1.09 -24.57 -25.62
CA PRO A 129 -0.38 -24.05 -26.79
C PRO A 129 -1.30 -23.60 -27.93
N SER A 130 -2.49 -24.18 -28.04
CA SER A 130 -3.51 -23.79 -29.02
C SER A 130 -4.06 -22.37 -28.82
N LEU A 131 -3.89 -21.78 -27.64
CA LEU A 131 -4.33 -20.42 -27.31
C LEU A 131 -3.24 -19.36 -27.56
N VAL A 132 -2.05 -19.77 -28.03
CA VAL A 132 -0.94 -18.84 -28.30
C VAL A 132 -1.14 -18.17 -29.66
N ASP A 133 -1.66 -16.95 -29.64
CA ASP A 133 -1.83 -16.10 -30.82
C ASP A 133 -0.60 -15.19 -31.08
N SER A 134 -0.71 -14.32 -32.08
CA SER A 134 0.32 -13.33 -32.41
C SER A 134 0.53 -12.29 -31.30
N PHE A 135 -0.53 -11.91 -30.59
CA PHE A 135 -0.47 -10.95 -29.48
C PHE A 135 0.33 -11.50 -28.31
N VAL A 136 0.10 -12.76 -27.92
CA VAL A 136 0.84 -13.45 -26.86
C VAL A 136 2.32 -13.55 -27.22
N LYS A 137 2.65 -13.92 -28.47
CA LYS A 137 4.04 -14.00 -28.93
C LYS A 137 4.75 -12.65 -28.84
N ALA A 138 4.13 -11.58 -29.35
CA ALA A 138 4.72 -10.24 -29.35
C ALA A 138 4.96 -9.67 -27.94
N ASN A 139 4.12 -10.04 -26.97
CA ASN A 139 4.23 -9.53 -25.60
C ASN A 139 5.10 -10.38 -24.67
N ARG A 140 5.38 -11.65 -25.02
CA ARG A 140 6.23 -12.53 -24.20
C ARG A 140 7.65 -11.99 -24.04
N GLU A 141 8.24 -11.46 -25.10
CA GLU A 141 9.58 -10.87 -25.04
C GLU A 141 9.62 -9.62 -24.17
N LYS A 142 8.63 -8.73 -24.33
CA LYS A 142 8.47 -7.54 -23.49
C LYS A 142 8.33 -7.88 -22.01
N TYR A 143 7.53 -8.91 -21.70
CA TYR A 143 7.36 -9.39 -20.33
C TYR A 143 8.68 -9.96 -19.77
N ALA A 144 9.44 -10.71 -20.57
CA ALA A 144 10.73 -11.25 -20.14
C ALA A 144 11.76 -10.14 -19.86
N ALA A 145 11.82 -9.11 -20.71
CA ALA A 145 12.68 -7.94 -20.52
C ALA A 145 12.29 -7.17 -19.23
N ALA A 146 11.01 -6.87 -19.04
CA ALA A 146 10.52 -6.21 -17.83
C ALA A 146 10.83 -7.04 -16.57
N LEU A 147 10.73 -8.37 -16.64
CA LEU A 147 11.10 -9.25 -15.53
C LEU A 147 12.59 -9.20 -15.21
N ALA A 148 13.45 -9.08 -16.23
CA ALA A 148 14.89 -8.95 -16.05
C ALA A 148 15.25 -7.61 -15.39
N GLU A 149 14.61 -6.51 -15.80
CA GLU A 149 14.77 -5.18 -15.19
C GLU A 149 14.36 -5.19 -13.71
N ARG A 150 13.21 -5.78 -13.38
CA ARG A 150 12.75 -5.92 -11.98
C ARG A 150 13.72 -6.72 -11.12
N LYS A 151 14.30 -7.80 -11.67
CA LYS A 151 15.32 -8.59 -10.97
C LYS A 151 16.61 -7.80 -10.73
N ALA A 152 17.04 -6.99 -11.71
CA ALA A 152 18.18 -6.11 -11.55
C ALA A 152 17.91 -5.04 -10.47
N ALA A 153 16.71 -4.45 -10.45
CA ALA A 153 16.29 -3.50 -9.43
C ALA A 153 16.27 -4.12 -8.02
N LEU A 154 15.77 -5.36 -7.87
CA LEU A 154 15.84 -6.10 -6.61
C LEU A 154 17.28 -6.33 -6.15
N ALA A 155 18.18 -6.71 -7.06
CA ALA A 155 19.58 -6.95 -6.72
C ALA A 155 20.28 -5.66 -6.22
N GLU A 156 20.04 -4.52 -6.88
CA GLU A 156 20.57 -3.23 -6.43
C GLU A 156 19.94 -2.81 -5.09
N ALA A 157 18.62 -2.97 -4.92
CA ALA A 157 17.94 -2.67 -3.66
C ALA A 157 18.47 -3.53 -2.49
N GLN A 158 18.77 -4.81 -2.72
CA GLN A 158 19.39 -5.68 -1.72
C GLN A 158 20.79 -5.20 -1.34
N LYS A 159 21.57 -4.71 -2.32
CA LYS A 159 22.91 -4.18 -2.09
C LYS A 159 22.88 -2.88 -1.28
N THR A 160 22.05 -1.90 -1.68
CA THR A 160 21.91 -0.63 -0.94
C THR A 160 21.31 -0.86 0.44
N ALA A 161 20.35 -1.78 0.59
CA ALA A 161 19.79 -2.16 1.89
C ALA A 161 20.85 -2.73 2.85
N ARG A 162 21.77 -3.58 2.36
CA ARG A 162 22.87 -4.09 3.20
C ARG A 162 23.79 -2.97 3.68
N GLN A 163 24.09 -1.99 2.82
CA GLN A 163 24.89 -0.83 3.19
C GLN A 163 24.17 0.02 4.25
N TYR A 164 22.89 0.31 4.02
CA TYR A 164 22.03 1.06 4.93
C TYR A 164 21.88 0.40 6.30
N LEU A 165 21.65 -0.91 6.36
CA LEU A 165 21.46 -1.64 7.62
C LEU A 165 22.73 -1.74 8.48
N ASN A 166 23.91 -1.55 7.88
CA ASN A 166 25.19 -1.49 8.59
C ASN A 166 25.49 -0.11 9.19
N GLN A 167 24.65 0.90 8.92
CA GLN A 167 24.82 2.23 9.49
C GLN A 167 24.36 2.26 10.95
N ASP A 168 25.09 3.03 11.76
CA ASP A 168 24.88 3.14 13.22
C ASP A 168 24.29 4.49 13.65
N GLU A 169 24.15 5.43 12.72
CA GLU A 169 23.55 6.73 13.00
C GLU A 169 22.03 6.62 13.18
N VAL A 170 21.45 7.62 13.82
CA VAL A 170 20.00 7.70 14.02
C VAL A 170 19.53 9.08 13.61
N TYR A 171 18.52 9.10 12.76
CA TYR A 171 17.82 10.28 12.29
C TYR A 171 16.36 10.17 12.72
N GLU A 172 15.84 11.24 13.30
CA GLU A 172 14.42 11.41 13.54
C GLU A 172 13.78 12.07 12.32
N VAL A 173 12.74 11.45 11.77
CA VAL A 173 12.01 11.95 10.61
C VAL A 173 10.57 12.19 11.01
N ARG A 174 10.16 13.45 11.05
CA ARG A 174 8.80 13.86 11.39
C ARG A 174 8.03 14.13 10.11
N VAL A 175 6.97 13.37 9.87
CA VAL A 175 6.12 13.48 8.68
C VAL A 175 4.70 13.82 9.08
N ARG A 176 4.11 14.78 8.35
CA ARG A 176 2.71 15.16 8.43
C ARG A 176 1.98 14.60 7.23
N PHE A 177 1.07 13.65 7.45
CA PHE A 177 0.17 13.14 6.42
C PHE A 177 -1.21 13.79 6.58
N ARG A 178 -1.83 14.17 5.47
CA ARG A 178 -3.14 14.81 5.46
C ARG A 178 -4.13 13.98 4.64
N ASN A 179 -5.30 13.73 5.21
CA ASN A 179 -6.44 13.23 4.46
C ASN A 179 -7.24 14.44 3.97
N VAL A 180 -7.02 14.80 2.71
CA VAL A 180 -7.66 15.93 2.03
C VAL A 180 -9.06 15.55 1.56
N GLY A 181 -9.21 14.31 1.10
CA GLY A 181 -10.44 13.80 0.49
C GLY A 181 -11.55 13.51 1.49
N GLY A 182 -11.19 13.25 2.74
CA GLY A 182 -12.13 13.00 3.85
C GLY A 182 -12.45 11.52 4.07
N LEU A 183 -12.24 10.66 3.07
CA LEU A 183 -12.38 9.21 3.24
C LEU A 183 -11.13 8.64 3.91
N VAL A 184 -11.30 8.04 5.09
CA VAL A 184 -10.20 7.38 5.82
C VAL A 184 -9.71 6.17 5.02
N TRP A 185 -8.39 6.06 4.85
CA TRP A 185 -7.78 5.02 4.04
C TRP A 185 -6.42 4.56 4.61
N PRO A 186 -6.02 3.28 4.47
CA PRO A 186 -4.70 2.81 4.89
C PRO A 186 -3.57 3.48 4.10
N LEU A 187 -2.41 3.63 4.74
CA LEU A 187 -1.24 4.27 4.15
C LEU A 187 -0.12 3.26 3.93
N TRP A 188 0.28 3.13 2.67
CA TRP A 188 1.59 2.61 2.32
C TRP A 188 2.54 3.79 2.13
N VAL A 189 3.59 3.86 2.93
CA VAL A 189 4.56 4.95 2.90
C VAL A 189 5.92 4.39 2.50
N ARG A 190 6.48 4.89 1.40
CA ARG A 190 7.87 4.64 1.02
C ARG A 190 8.74 5.80 1.47
N LEU A 191 9.79 5.48 2.23
CA LEU A 191 10.88 6.40 2.52
C LEU A 191 12.07 6.00 1.64
N THR A 192 12.63 6.96 0.91
CA THR A 192 13.89 6.79 0.19
C THR A 192 14.99 7.50 0.95
N PHE A 193 16.08 6.78 1.18
CA PHE A 193 17.24 7.25 1.94
C PHE A 193 18.33 7.79 1.00
N GLU A 194 19.22 8.61 1.54
CA GLU A 194 20.29 9.25 0.78
C GLU A 194 21.21 8.24 0.06
N GLY A 195 21.50 7.09 0.67
CA GLY A 195 22.28 6.00 0.06
C GLY A 195 21.52 5.18 -0.99
N GLY A 196 20.29 5.56 -1.35
CA GLY A 196 19.46 4.89 -2.36
C GLY A 196 18.73 3.63 -1.87
N ALA A 197 18.90 3.25 -0.62
CA ALA A 197 18.02 2.27 0.04
C ALA A 197 16.61 2.86 0.22
N ALA A 198 15.62 1.99 0.43
CA ALA A 198 14.26 2.42 0.74
C ALA A 198 13.59 1.49 1.76
N GLY A 199 12.72 2.09 2.59
CA GLY A 199 11.89 1.41 3.55
C GLY A 199 10.42 1.56 3.20
N LEU A 200 9.63 0.50 3.40
CA LEU A 200 8.20 0.48 3.14
C LEU A 200 7.43 0.25 4.44
N TYR A 201 6.65 1.26 4.83
CA TYR A 201 5.83 1.27 6.03
C TYR A 201 4.37 1.10 5.66
N TYR A 202 3.64 0.36 6.49
CA TYR A 202 2.21 0.17 6.34
C TYR A 202 1.51 0.64 7.62
N PHE A 203 0.55 1.55 7.45
CA PHE A 203 -0.31 2.01 8.51
C PHE A 203 -1.75 1.64 8.18
N PRO A 204 -2.43 0.88 9.05
CA PRO A 204 -3.82 0.54 8.81
C PRO A 204 -4.70 1.79 9.02
N ALA A 205 -5.96 1.74 8.57
CA ALA A 205 -6.88 2.89 8.60
C ALA A 205 -7.08 3.49 10.00
N GLU A 206 -6.87 2.68 11.05
CA GLU A 206 -6.92 3.07 12.45
C GLU A 206 -5.87 4.12 12.84
N ALA A 207 -4.83 4.32 12.01
CA ALA A 207 -3.88 5.43 12.16
C ALA A 207 -4.59 6.81 12.21
N TRP A 208 -5.77 6.91 11.59
CA TRP A 208 -6.60 8.11 11.54
C TRP A 208 -7.63 8.19 12.69
N ALA A 209 -7.62 7.25 13.65
CA ALA A 209 -8.68 7.16 14.67
C ALA A 209 -8.72 8.37 15.62
N LYS A 210 -7.58 9.00 15.89
CA LYS A 210 -7.50 10.20 16.75
C LYS A 210 -7.96 11.46 16.01
N ASP A 211 -7.58 11.58 14.75
CA ASP A 211 -7.92 12.69 13.86
C ASP A 211 -7.97 12.16 12.43
N ASN A 212 -9.14 12.29 11.79
CA ASN A 212 -9.37 11.77 10.45
C ASN A 212 -8.80 12.64 9.33
N ARG A 213 -8.27 13.84 9.65
CA ARG A 213 -7.66 14.79 8.71
C ARG A 213 -6.15 14.83 8.79
N LEU A 214 -5.56 14.55 9.95
CA LEU A 214 -4.13 14.71 10.19
C LEU A 214 -3.55 13.49 10.90
N PHE A 215 -2.55 12.87 10.27
CA PHE A 215 -1.75 11.80 10.86
C PHE A 215 -0.30 12.26 10.97
N LEU A 216 0.18 12.39 12.21
CA LEU A 216 1.56 12.76 12.51
C LEU A 216 2.34 11.50 12.84
N ARG A 217 3.43 11.26 12.11
CA ARG A 217 4.30 10.12 12.36
C ARG A 217 5.75 10.55 12.52
N VAL A 218 6.41 9.93 13.50
CA VAL A 218 7.85 10.03 13.70
C VAL A 218 8.45 8.68 13.33
N PHE A 219 9.45 8.71 12.46
CA PHE A 219 10.24 7.55 12.07
C PHE A 219 11.66 7.73 12.60
N TYR A 220 12.32 6.62 12.89
CA TYR A 220 13.75 6.61 13.21
C TYR A 220 14.49 5.83 12.14
N THR A 221 15.40 6.49 11.44
CA THR A 221 16.10 5.94 10.26
C THR A 221 17.60 5.98 10.49
N ARG A 222 18.35 5.19 9.71
CA ARG A 222 19.80 5.10 9.82
C ARG A 222 20.56 6.11 8.95
N GLU A 223 19.89 6.62 7.92
CA GLU A 223 20.38 7.67 7.04
C GLU A 223 19.30 8.77 6.88
N PRO A 224 19.68 9.97 6.40
CA PRO A 224 18.73 11.00 6.06
C PRO A 224 17.73 10.53 5.00
N VAL A 225 16.45 10.87 5.20
CA VAL A 225 15.40 10.65 4.20
C VAL A 225 15.43 11.77 3.18
N VAL A 226 15.49 11.42 1.90
CA VAL A 226 15.46 12.37 0.78
C VAL A 226 14.07 12.49 0.15
N ARG A 227 13.24 11.46 0.28
CA ARG A 227 11.90 11.43 -0.31
C ARG A 227 10.95 10.60 0.54
N VAL A 228 9.74 11.13 0.71
CA VAL A 228 8.60 10.47 1.33
C VAL A 228 7.49 10.35 0.30
N GLU A 229 6.92 9.16 0.15
CA GLU A 229 5.83 8.91 -0.79
C GLU A 229 4.73 8.09 -0.13
N VAL A 230 3.49 8.56 -0.21
CA VAL A 230 2.28 7.78 0.07
C VAL A 230 1.85 7.08 -1.21
N ASP A 231 1.35 5.86 -1.10
CA ASP A 231 0.90 5.05 -2.23
C ASP A 231 1.93 5.01 -3.39
N PRO A 232 3.12 4.43 -3.16
CA PRO A 232 4.21 4.45 -4.12
C PRO A 232 3.89 3.73 -5.46
N TRP A 233 2.74 3.06 -5.56
CA TRP A 233 2.32 2.30 -6.74
C TRP A 233 1.04 2.84 -7.38
N GLY A 234 0.39 3.86 -6.82
CA GLY A 234 -0.85 4.41 -7.37
C GLY A 234 -2.05 3.47 -7.24
N LEU A 235 -2.10 2.64 -6.20
CA LEU A 235 -3.15 1.63 -5.97
C LEU A 235 -4.22 2.06 -4.95
N SER A 236 -4.03 3.19 -4.26
CA SER A 236 -4.95 3.63 -3.20
C SER A 236 -6.27 4.21 -3.71
N LEU A 237 -6.43 4.33 -5.04
CA LEU A 237 -7.54 5.03 -5.70
C LEU A 237 -7.58 6.53 -5.36
N ASP A 238 -6.41 7.11 -5.05
CA ASP A 238 -6.24 8.53 -4.82
C ASP A 238 -6.68 9.36 -6.03
N VAL A 239 -7.52 10.37 -5.82
CA VAL A 239 -7.98 11.27 -6.89
C VAL A 239 -6.95 12.33 -7.26
N ASN A 240 -5.93 12.55 -6.43
CA ASN A 240 -4.88 13.54 -6.63
C ASN A 240 -3.47 13.00 -6.30
N PRO A 241 -2.91 12.10 -7.12
CA PRO A 241 -1.59 11.52 -6.86
C PRO A 241 -0.42 12.51 -6.88
N GLN A 242 -0.64 13.78 -7.26
CA GLN A 242 0.41 14.80 -7.34
C GLN A 242 0.87 15.29 -5.97
N ASN A 243 0.06 15.12 -4.92
CA ASN A 243 0.41 15.52 -3.55
C ASN A 243 0.90 14.34 -2.68
N ASN A 244 1.03 13.15 -3.28
CA ASN A 244 1.45 11.93 -2.58
C ASN A 244 2.92 11.94 -2.17
N ALA A 245 3.73 12.87 -2.68
CA ALA A 245 5.17 12.86 -2.50
C ALA A 245 5.72 14.17 -1.97
N TYR A 246 6.68 14.07 -1.06
CA TYR A 246 7.45 15.19 -0.55
C TYR A 246 8.95 14.87 -0.67
N THR A 247 9.69 15.74 -1.36
CA THR A 247 11.14 15.65 -1.49
C THR A 247 11.77 16.60 -0.48
N LEU A 248 12.61 16.08 0.42
CA LEU A 248 13.34 16.91 1.35
C LEU A 248 14.53 17.53 0.60
N GLN A 249 14.60 18.86 0.57
CA GLN A 249 15.79 19.55 0.11
C GLN A 249 16.86 19.45 1.21
N ARG A 250 18.11 19.16 0.82
CA ARG A 250 19.24 19.23 1.74
C ARG A 250 19.25 20.63 2.36
N GLY A 251 19.14 20.70 3.69
CA GLY A 251 19.48 21.93 4.40
C GLY A 251 20.94 22.25 4.11
N ASN A 252 21.19 23.47 3.62
CA ASN A 252 22.55 24.01 3.52
C ASN A 252 23.21 24.07 4.90
#